data_AF-A0A1M4U4L6-F1
#
_entry.id   AF-A0A1M4U4L6-F1
#
_cell.length_a   1.000
_cell.length_b   1.000
_cell.length_c   1.000
_cell.angle_alpha   90.00
_cell.angle_beta   90.00
_cell.angle_gamma   90.00
#
_symmetry.space_group_name_H-M   'P 1'
#
loop_
_entity.id
_entity.type
_entity.pdbx_description
1 polymer ?
#
loop_
_entity_poly.entity_id
_entity_poly.type
_entity_poly.pdbx_seq_one_letter_code
_entity_poly.pdbx_strand_id
1 'polypeptide(L)'
;MSHLTKECLVNLLTRVREDIQKEKQIPPASLSKEEQELLKMYIPMQLGEESAKKMMELLNEIREGKRPPLSEQERIELNQKNMEESLINFLSKLSTANQDELEAIHEMCERIRASRCDF
;
A
#
# COMPACT_ATOMS: atom_id res chain seq x y z
N MET A 1 -4.33 5.41 -17.47
CA MET A 1 -4.93 5.02 -16.17
C MET A 1 -5.64 6.24 -15.62
N SER A 2 -6.87 6.10 -15.13
CA SER A 2 -7.63 7.25 -14.61
C SER A 2 -7.00 7.75 -13.32
N HIS A 3 -6.44 8.96 -13.33
CA HIS A 3 -5.89 9.58 -12.13
C HIS A 3 -7.02 9.95 -11.17
N LEU A 4 -6.83 9.71 -9.87
CA LEU A 4 -7.79 10.17 -8.87
C LEU A 4 -7.60 11.68 -8.66
N THR A 5 -8.70 12.42 -8.62
CA THR A 5 -8.70 13.77 -8.05
C THR A 5 -8.54 13.69 -6.53
N LYS A 6 -8.19 14.80 -5.89
CA LYS A 6 -8.13 14.89 -4.43
C LYS A 6 -9.44 14.45 -3.76
N GLU A 7 -10.57 14.94 -4.27
CA GLU A 7 -11.90 14.60 -3.75
C GLU A 7 -12.23 13.12 -3.95
N CYS A 8 -11.95 12.56 -5.13
CA CYS A 8 -12.19 11.14 -5.39
C CYS A 8 -11.34 10.23 -4.49
N LEU A 9 -10.09 10.63 -4.18
CA LEU A 9 -9.23 9.89 -3.26
C LEU A 9 -9.77 9.90 -1.83
N VAL A 10 -10.20 11.05 -1.32
CA VAL A 10 -10.79 11.17 0.02
C VAL A 10 -12.09 10.37 0.12
N ASN A 11 -12.96 10.47 -0.90
CA ASN A 11 -14.21 9.71 -0.97
C ASN A 11 -13.95 8.21 -1.00
N LEU A 12 -12.96 7.75 -1.77
CA LEU A 12 -12.57 6.35 -1.83
C LEU A 12 -12.07 5.85 -0.46
N LEU A 13 -11.16 6.59 0.19
CA LEU A 13 -10.62 6.21 1.50
C LEU A 13 -11.69 6.17 2.58
N THR A 14 -12.62 7.14 2.57
CA THR A 14 -13.75 7.19 3.50
C THR A 14 -14.69 6.02 3.28
N ARG A 15 -15.10 5.76 2.04
CA ARG A 15 -15.98 4.64 1.67
C ARG A 15 -15.37 3.30 2.08
N VAL A 16 -14.10 3.08 1.74
CA VAL A 16 -13.39 1.84 2.05
C VAL A 16 -13.29 1.61 3.56
N ARG A 17 -13.08 2.67 4.35
CA ARG A 17 -13.11 2.57 5.82
C ARG A 17 -14.47 2.10 6.33
N GLU A 18 -15.55 2.73 5.86
CA GLU A 18 -16.93 2.36 6.22
C GLU A 18 -17.25 0.92 5.81
N ASP A 19 -16.86 0.52 4.61
CA ASP A 19 -17.04 -0.84 4.09
C ASP A 19 -16.29 -1.87 4.94
N ILE A 20 -15.03 -1.61 5.31
CA ILE A 20 -14.27 -2.50 6.21
C ILE A 20 -14.97 -2.62 7.56
N GLN A 21 -15.42 -1.50 8.15
CA GLN A 21 -16.07 -1.52 9.46
C GLN A 21 -17.42 -2.26 9.43
N LYS A 22 -18.16 -2.13 8.34
CA LYS A 22 -19.45 -2.80 8.13
C LYS A 22 -19.28 -4.30 7.87
N GLU A 23 -18.32 -4.67 7.03
CA GLU A 23 -18.09 -6.06 6.60
C GLU A 23 -17.17 -6.83 7.57
N LYS A 24 -16.40 -6.11 8.41
CA LYS A 24 -15.34 -6.65 9.29
C LYS A 24 -14.31 -7.51 8.54
N GLN A 25 -14.03 -7.13 7.30
CA GLN A 25 -13.14 -7.86 6.38
C GLN A 25 -12.13 -6.91 5.74
N ILE A 26 -10.89 -7.39 5.56
CA ILE A 26 -9.81 -6.67 4.88
C ILE A 26 -9.19 -7.59 3.82
N PRO A 27 -9.10 -7.15 2.54
CA PRO A 27 -9.83 -6.02 1.98
C PRO A 27 -11.35 -6.27 2.01
N PRO A 28 -12.21 -5.23 2.03
CA PRO A 28 -13.65 -5.43 1.99
C PRO A 28 -14.05 -6.00 0.61
N ALA A 29 -15.10 -6.81 0.55
CA ALA A 29 -15.55 -7.48 -0.66
C ALA A 29 -16.07 -6.48 -1.72
N SER A 30 -16.54 -5.32 -1.27
CA SER A 30 -16.96 -4.18 -2.09
C SER A 30 -15.79 -3.44 -2.77
N LEU A 31 -14.54 -3.64 -2.31
CA LEU A 31 -13.37 -3.01 -2.92
C LEU A 31 -12.87 -3.83 -4.12
N SER A 32 -13.18 -3.35 -5.31
CA SER A 32 -12.82 -4.00 -6.57
C SER A 32 -11.31 -4.08 -6.78
N LYS A 33 -10.86 -5.04 -7.60
CA LYS A 33 -9.43 -5.17 -7.94
C LYS A 33 -8.86 -3.90 -8.57
N GLU A 34 -9.63 -3.22 -9.42
CA GLU A 34 -9.20 -1.98 -10.05
C GLU A 34 -8.98 -0.87 -9.01
N GLU A 35 -9.87 -0.76 -8.02
CA GLU A 35 -9.71 0.20 -6.92
C GLU A 35 -8.55 -0.18 -5.99
N GLN A 36 -8.27 -1.47 -5.80
CA GLN A 36 -7.08 -1.92 -5.07
C GLN A 36 -5.79 -1.49 -5.79
N GLU A 37 -5.70 -1.72 -7.10
CA GLU A 37 -4.56 -1.26 -7.91
C GLU A 37 -4.44 0.27 -7.89
N LEU A 38 -5.57 0.98 -7.94
CA LEU A 38 -5.61 2.43 -7.85
C LEU A 38 -5.10 2.93 -6.49
N LEU A 39 -5.52 2.31 -5.38
CA LEU A 39 -5.04 2.63 -4.04
C LEU A 39 -3.55 2.36 -3.89
N LYS A 40 -3.04 1.25 -4.44
CA LYS A 40 -1.60 0.92 -4.42
C LYS A 40 -0.73 2.04 -5.02
N MET A 41 -1.29 2.86 -5.92
CA MET A 41 -0.58 4.02 -6.47
C MET A 41 -0.54 5.24 -5.54
N TYR A 42 -1.42 5.36 -4.56
CA TYR A 42 -1.56 6.58 -3.75
C TYR A 42 -1.35 6.37 -2.25
N ILE A 43 -1.09 5.13 -1.82
CA ILE A 43 -0.74 4.83 -0.44
C ILE A 43 0.78 4.83 -0.23
N PRO A 44 1.25 5.11 0.99
CA PRO A 44 2.66 4.91 1.33
C PRO A 44 3.02 3.43 1.25
N MET A 45 4.15 3.13 0.61
CA MET A 45 4.73 1.79 0.67
C MET A 45 5.29 1.58 2.08
N GLN A 46 4.77 0.58 2.79
CA GLN A 46 5.17 0.27 4.16
C GLN A 46 5.47 -1.22 4.26
N LEU A 47 6.76 -1.53 4.35
CA LEU A 47 7.21 -2.88 4.66
C LEU A 47 6.89 -3.19 6.11
N GLY A 48 6.21 -4.32 6.33
CA GLY A 48 6.06 -4.88 7.67
C GLY A 48 7.42 -5.29 8.24
N GLU A 49 7.51 -5.38 9.57
CA GLU A 49 8.76 -5.71 10.26
C GLU A 49 9.33 -7.06 9.82
N GLU A 50 8.49 -8.08 9.64
CA GLU A 50 8.92 -9.39 9.13
C GLU A 50 9.46 -9.31 7.70
N SER A 51 8.79 -8.56 6.82
CA SER A 51 9.20 -8.42 5.42
C SER A 51 10.50 -7.62 5.31
N ALA A 52 10.69 -6.62 6.15
CA ALA A 52 11.94 -5.89 6.28
C ALA A 52 13.09 -6.80 6.76
N LYS A 53 12.84 -7.67 7.76
CA LYS A 53 13.83 -8.66 8.23
C LYS A 53 14.24 -9.63 7.11
N LYS A 54 13.27 -10.22 6.41
CA LYS A 54 13.52 -11.13 5.28
C LYS A 54 14.31 -10.44 4.15
N MET A 55 13.99 -9.18 3.85
CA MET A 55 14.72 -8.42 2.85
C MET A 55 16.16 -8.13 3.30
N MET A 56 16.38 -7.84 4.60
CA MET A 56 17.72 -7.64 5.16
C MET A 56 18.56 -8.91 5.12
N GLU A 57 17.98 -10.06 5.48
CA GLU A 57 18.63 -11.37 5.38
C GLU A 57 19.04 -11.66 3.94
N LEU A 58 18.13 -11.48 2.98
CA LEU A 58 18.39 -11.69 1.57
C LEU A 58 19.52 -10.80 1.04
N LEU A 59 19.56 -9.52 1.45
CA LEU A 59 20.66 -8.61 1.10
C LEU A 59 21.99 -9.04 1.71
N ASN A 60 21.98 -9.54 2.94
CA ASN A 60 23.19 -10.06 3.59
C ASN A 60 23.71 -11.31 2.87
N GLU A 61 22.85 -12.24 2.47
CA GLU A 61 23.25 -13.44 1.72
C GLU A 61 23.90 -13.09 0.37
N ILE A 62 23.36 -12.08 -0.33
CA ILE A 62 23.95 -11.57 -1.58
C ILE A 62 25.33 -10.96 -1.29
N ARG A 63 25.43 -10.12 -0.25
CA ARG A 63 26.68 -9.46 0.13
C ARG A 63 27.78 -10.45 0.54
N GLU A 64 27.40 -11.52 1.23
CA GLU A 64 28.30 -12.61 1.64
C GLU A 64 28.62 -13.59 0.51
N GLY A 65 28.03 -13.41 -0.69
CA GLY A 65 28.24 -14.28 -1.84
C GLY A 65 27.60 -15.65 -1.73
N LYS A 66 26.69 -15.86 -0.76
CA LYS A 66 25.93 -17.10 -0.58
C LYS A 66 24.92 -17.34 -1.69
N ARG A 67 24.47 -16.27 -2.35
CA ARG A 67 23.57 -16.32 -3.51
C ARG A 67 23.88 -15.21 -4.52
N PRO A 68 23.51 -15.38 -5.81
CA PRO A 68 23.57 -14.30 -6.77
C PRO A 68 22.56 -13.20 -6.46
N PRO A 69 22.77 -11.97 -6.98
CA PRO A 69 21.78 -10.90 -6.93
C PRO A 69 20.44 -11.35 -7.52
N LEU A 70 19.35 -10.75 -7.03
CA LEU A 70 18.02 -11.01 -7.56
C LEU A 70 17.96 -10.77 -9.06
N SER A 71 17.42 -11.75 -9.78
CA SER A 71 17.01 -11.60 -11.17
C SER A 71 15.92 -10.54 -11.31
N GLU A 72 15.72 -10.06 -12.54
CA GLU A 72 14.66 -9.09 -12.83
C GLU A 72 13.27 -9.61 -12.43
N GLN A 73 12.99 -10.88 -12.74
CA GLN A 73 11.73 -11.53 -12.39
C GLN A 73 11.52 -11.58 -10.87
N GLU A 74 12.53 -11.99 -10.11
CA GLU A 74 12.45 -12.03 -8.63
C GLU A 74 12.23 -10.64 -8.03
N ARG A 75 12.82 -9.58 -8.62
CA ARG A 75 12.60 -8.20 -8.17
C ARG A 75 11.16 -7.75 -8.40
N ILE A 76 10.59 -8.10 -9.56
CA ILE A 76 9.21 -7.76 -9.90
C ILE A 76 8.25 -8.45 -8.91
N GLU A 77 8.42 -9.75 -8.70
CA GLU A 77 7.59 -10.53 -7.78
C GLU A 77 7.69 -10.02 -6.34
N LEU A 78 8.91 -9.71 -5.88
CA LEU A 78 9.14 -9.15 -4.55
C LEU A 78 8.45 -7.79 -4.39
N ASN A 79 8.52 -6.93 -5.40
CA ASN A 79 7.86 -5.63 -5.38
C ASN A 79 6.32 -5.77 -5.36
N GLN A 80 5.77 -6.65 -6.19
CA GLN A 80 4.33 -6.94 -6.20
C GLN A 80 3.84 -7.41 -4.83
N LYS A 81 4.56 -8.37 -4.23
CA LYS A 81 4.25 -8.87 -2.90
C LYS A 81 4.33 -7.78 -1.83
N ASN A 82 5.39 -6.97 -1.85
CA ASN A 82 5.55 -5.85 -0.90
C ASN A 82 4.42 -4.83 -1.03
N MET A 83 3.95 -4.59 -2.26
CA MET A 83 2.86 -3.67 -2.52
C MET A 83 1.51 -4.23 -2.05
N GLU A 84 1.28 -5.53 -2.20
CA GLU A 84 0.10 -6.20 -1.63
C GLU A 84 0.10 -6.14 -0.11
N GLU A 85 1.21 -6.48 0.54
CA GLU A 85 1.33 -6.37 2.00
C GLU A 85 1.13 -4.93 2.49
N SER A 86 1.72 -3.95 1.78
CA SER A 86 1.52 -2.54 2.09
C SER A 86 0.06 -2.13 2.01
N LEU A 87 -0.69 -2.60 1.00
CA LEU A 87 -2.12 -2.35 0.89
C LEU A 87 -2.89 -2.93 2.07
N ILE A 88 -2.64 -4.19 2.44
CA ILE A 88 -3.32 -4.83 3.56
C ILE A 88 -3.04 -4.08 4.86
N ASN A 89 -1.77 -3.77 5.14
CA ASN A 89 -1.37 -3.02 6.33
C ASN A 89 -2.02 -1.63 6.38
N PHE A 90 -2.07 -0.94 5.24
CA PHE A 90 -2.73 0.35 5.10
C PHE A 90 -4.23 0.26 5.42
N LEU A 91 -4.94 -0.71 4.85
CA LEU A 91 -6.37 -0.92 5.09
C LEU A 91 -6.64 -1.29 6.56
N SER A 92 -5.78 -2.10 7.17
CA SER A 92 -5.84 -2.40 8.60
C SER A 92 -5.72 -1.14 9.46
N LYS A 93 -4.78 -0.26 9.15
CA LYS A 93 -4.64 1.03 9.83
C LYS A 93 -5.86 1.93 9.59
N LEU A 94 -6.30 2.05 8.35
CA LEU A 94 -7.44 2.86 7.96
C LEU A 94 -8.73 2.47 8.71
N SER A 95 -8.94 1.17 8.93
CA SER A 95 -10.13 0.67 9.61
C SER A 95 -10.22 1.07 11.09
N THR A 96 -9.07 1.27 11.74
CA THR A 96 -8.96 1.57 13.18
C THR A 96 -8.59 3.02 13.47
N ALA A 97 -8.23 3.80 12.44
CA ALA A 97 -7.86 5.20 12.56
C ALA A 97 -8.98 6.03 13.21
N ASN A 98 -8.60 6.85 14.18
CA ASN A 98 -9.45 7.92 14.71
C ASN A 98 -9.52 9.11 13.73
N GLN A 99 -10.22 10.18 14.09
CA GLN A 99 -10.43 11.32 13.19
C GLN A 99 -9.12 12.03 12.82
N ASP A 100 -8.25 12.28 13.79
CA ASP A 100 -6.95 12.95 13.57
C ASP A 100 -6.03 12.08 12.70
N GLU A 101 -6.00 10.77 12.96
CA GLU A 101 -5.25 9.80 12.16
C GLU A 101 -5.79 9.69 10.73
N LEU A 102 -7.11 9.75 10.55
CA LEU A 102 -7.74 9.74 9.24
C LEU A 102 -7.38 10.97 8.42
N GLU A 103 -7.39 12.16 9.04
CA GLU A 103 -6.97 13.40 8.39
C GLU A 103 -5.50 13.34 7.96
N ALA A 104 -4.63 12.80 8.81
CA ALA A 104 -3.23 12.56 8.48
C ALA A 104 -3.06 11.55 7.33
N ILE A 105 -3.86 10.48 7.30
CA ILE A 105 -3.88 9.51 6.19
C ILE A 105 -4.31 10.19 4.88
N HIS A 106 -5.37 10.99 4.92
CA HIS A 106 -5.84 11.75 3.75
C HIS A 106 -4.77 12.68 3.22
N GLU A 107 -4.12 13.45 4.09
CA GLU A 107 -3.05 14.37 3.71
C GLU A 107 -1.85 13.60 3.10
N MET A 108 -1.46 12.48 3.70
CA MET A 108 -0.35 11.67 3.20
C MET A 108 -0.64 11.11 1.80
N CYS A 109 -1.81 10.51 1.60
CA CYS A 109 -2.20 9.96 0.31
C CYS A 109 -2.35 11.06 -0.75
N GLU A 110 -2.82 12.25 -0.36
CA GLU A 110 -2.91 13.42 -1.24
C GLU A 110 -1.53 13.89 -1.70
N ARG A 111 -0.56 14.00 -0.78
CA ARG A 111 0.82 14.38 -1.13
C ARG A 111 1.44 13.38 -2.11
N ILE A 112 1.21 12.08 -1.92
CA ILE A 112 1.68 11.03 -2.85
C ILE A 112 1.01 11.21 -4.21
N ARG A 113 -0.31 11.40 -4.25
CA ARG A 113 -1.07 11.66 -5.48
C ARG A 113 -0.55 12.89 -6.22
N ALA A 114 -0.34 14.02 -5.53
CA ALA A 114 0.21 15.24 -6.13
C ALA A 114 1.59 14.97 -6.76
N SER A 115 2.50 14.31 -6.03
CA SER A 115 3.85 13.99 -6.53
C SER A 115 3.87 13.12 -7.79
N ARG A 116 2.79 12.35 -8.05
CA ARG A 116 2.65 11.49 -9.23
C ARG A 116 1.88 12.14 -10.38
N CYS A 117 1.22 13.26 -10.12
CA CYS A 117 0.46 14.03 -11.11
C CYS A 117 1.21 15.27 -11.62
N ASP A 118 2.29 15.69 -10.94
CA ASP A 118 3.14 16.81 -11.36
C ASP A 118 4.18 16.44 -12.45
N PHE A 119 3.93 15.38 -13.23
CA PHE A 119 4.73 14.95 -14.39
C PHE A 119 3.87 14.83 -15.66
#